data_AF-A0A3D2B7X2-F1
#
_entry.id   AF-A0A3D2B7X2-F1
#
_cell.length_a   1.000
_cell.length_b   1.000
_cell.length_c   1.000
_cell.angle_alpha   90.00
_cell.angle_beta   90.00
_cell.angle_gamma   90.00
#
_symmetry.space_group_name_H-M   'P 1'
#
loop_
_entity.id
_entity.type
_entity.pdbx_description
1 polymer ?
#
loop_
_entity_poly.entity_id
_entity_poly.type
_entity_poly.pdbx_seq_one_letter_code
_entity_poly.pdbx_strand_id
1 'polypeptide(L)'
;MSSAHLGFPTETVVVFVVMAVGAMFIDLFMHRHDKPISLKSASLWSLFWVMMAMAFAGFLYVHHGAEVASLFLTGYALEEVLSVDNLFVMMAIFAWFGVPDQYRHRVLYWGVIGAIVFRGIFVAIGTSLLSLGPYVEVV
;
A
#
# COMPACT_ATOMS: atom_id res chain seq x y z
N MET A 1 -24.51 22.45 -7.05
CA MET A 1 -23.18 21.83 -7.29
C MET A 1 -23.23 20.46 -6.66
N SER A 2 -23.51 19.44 -7.46
CA SER A 2 -23.80 18.08 -7.00
C SER A 2 -22.50 17.43 -6.53
N SER A 3 -22.36 17.25 -5.24
CA SER A 3 -21.23 16.59 -4.61
C SER A 3 -21.13 15.17 -5.15
N ALA A 4 -20.05 14.85 -5.86
CA ALA A 4 -19.72 13.49 -6.22
C ALA A 4 -19.58 12.69 -4.91
N HIS A 5 -20.60 11.88 -4.61
CA HIS A 5 -20.69 11.08 -3.40
C HIS A 5 -19.76 9.86 -3.54
N LEU A 6 -18.45 10.09 -3.54
CA LEU A 6 -17.51 9.08 -3.04
C LEU A 6 -18.00 8.78 -1.63
N GLY A 7 -18.22 7.52 -1.24
CA GLY A 7 -18.91 7.13 0.00
C GLY A 7 -18.39 7.69 1.34
N PHE A 8 -17.42 8.62 1.34
CA PHE A 8 -16.89 9.35 2.48
C PHE A 8 -17.08 10.87 2.35
N PRO A 9 -17.28 11.60 3.46
CA PRO A 9 -17.31 13.07 3.48
C PRO A 9 -16.08 13.69 2.78
N THR A 10 -16.31 14.71 1.96
CA THR A 10 -15.26 15.39 1.17
C THR A 10 -14.09 15.89 2.03
N GLU A 11 -14.37 16.32 3.26
CA GLU A 11 -13.38 16.71 4.27
C GLU A 11 -12.37 15.59 4.57
N THR A 12 -12.81 14.33 4.63
CA THR A 12 -11.97 13.19 4.97
C THR A 12 -11.06 12.81 3.82
N VAL A 13 -11.57 12.90 2.60
CA VAL A 13 -10.78 12.70 1.38
C VAL A 13 -9.71 13.78 1.27
N VAL A 14 -10.05 15.04 1.56
CA VAL A 14 -9.08 16.15 1.54
C VAL A 14 -8.01 15.94 2.61
N VAL A 15 -8.37 15.60 3.85
CA VAL A 15 -7.41 15.32 4.92
C VAL A 15 -6.48 14.17 4.55
N PHE A 16 -7.04 13.07 4.01
CA PHE A 16 -6.24 11.94 3.54
C PHE A 16 -5.25 12.35 2.44
N VAL A 17 -5.71 13.05 1.41
CA VAL A 17 -4.86 13.46 0.29
C VAL A 17 -3.77 14.42 0.76
N VAL A 18 -4.09 15.39 1.61
CA VAL A 18 -3.11 16.34 2.16
C VAL A 18 -2.07 15.61 3.02
N MET A 19 -2.51 14.68 3.88
CA MET A 19 -1.61 13.89 4.71
C MET A 19 -0.70 12.99 3.86
N ALA A 20 -1.26 12.28 2.88
CA ALA A 20 -0.51 11.40 1.99
C ALA A 20 0.51 12.16 1.15
N VAL A 21 0.09 13.24 0.48
CA VAL A 21 0.98 14.08 -0.34
C VAL A 21 2.04 14.75 0.54
N GLY A 22 1.66 15.25 1.72
CA GLY A 22 2.58 15.82 2.69
C GLY A 22 3.65 14.82 3.14
N ALA A 23 3.25 13.60 3.51
CA ALA A 23 4.17 12.54 3.89
C ALA A 23 5.12 12.15 2.73
N MET A 24 4.62 12.06 1.50
CA MET A 24 5.45 11.81 0.31
C MET A 24 6.45 12.94 0.04
N PHE A 25 6.04 14.20 0.23
CA PHE A 25 6.95 15.34 0.08
C PHE A 25 8.06 15.33 1.14
N ILE A 26 7.72 15.00 2.39
CA ILE A 26 8.70 14.84 3.48
C ILE A 26 9.69 13.73 3.12
N ASP A 27 9.20 12.58 2.67
CA ASP A 27 10.04 11.45 2.27
C ASP A 27 11.00 11.81 1.12
N LEU A 28 10.48 12.42 0.05
CA LEU A 28 11.27 12.84 -1.11
C LEU A 28 12.33 13.88 -0.75
N PHE A 29 11.99 14.82 0.13
CA PHE A 29 12.90 15.89 0.55
C PHE A 29 13.98 15.37 1.50
N MET A 30 13.64 14.43 2.37
CA MET A 30 14.58 13.87 3.36
C MET A 30 15.55 12.87 2.72
N HIS A 31 15.13 12.12 1.70
CA HIS A 31 15.97 11.18 0.94
C HIS A 31 16.75 11.81 -0.22
N ARG A 32 16.77 13.14 -0.35
CA ARG A 32 17.52 13.84 -1.41
C ARG A 32 19.04 13.66 -1.36
N HIS A 33 19.58 13.11 -0.28
CA HIS A 33 21.01 12.89 -0.10
C HIS A 33 21.32 11.39 -0.09
N ASP A 34 22.09 10.95 -1.08
CA ASP A 34 22.54 9.57 -1.33
C ASP A 34 23.45 9.02 -0.23
N LYS A 35 22.90 8.79 0.97
CA LYS A 35 23.57 8.00 2.00
C LYS A 35 23.16 6.54 1.83
N PRO A 36 24.10 5.57 1.85
CA PRO A 36 23.75 4.15 1.82
C PRO A 36 22.81 3.86 3.00
N ILE A 37 21.59 3.43 2.68
CA ILE A 37 20.55 3.22 3.67
C ILE A 37 20.97 2.04 4.55
N SER A 38 21.44 2.35 5.76
CA SER A 38 21.69 1.35 6.79
C SER A 38 20.38 0.68 7.18
N LEU A 39 20.42 -0.60 7.56
CA LEU A 39 19.26 -1.32 8.10
C LEU A 39 18.58 -0.55 9.25
N LYS A 40 19.35 0.21 10.05
CA LYS A 40 18.81 1.08 11.12
C LYS A 40 17.99 2.25 10.59
N SER A 41 18.38 2.81 9.45
CA SER A 41 17.67 3.92 8.81
C SER A 41 16.40 3.43 8.12
N ALA A 42 16.46 2.25 7.48
CA ALA A 42 15.30 1.62 6.86
C ALA A 42 14.22 1.27 7.89
N SER A 43 14.60 0.72 9.05
CA SER A 43 13.64 0.39 10.11
C SER A 43 12.99 1.62 10.72
N LEU A 44 13.75 2.71 10.91
CA LEU A 44 13.22 3.97 11.42
C LEU A 44 12.19 4.59 10.45
N TRP A 45 12.45 4.49 9.14
CA TRP A 45 11.51 4.96 8.13
C TRP A 45 10.26 4.10 8.05
N SER A 46 10.39 2.78 8.11
CA SER A 46 9.23 1.89 8.22
C SER A 46 8.36 2.26 9.42
N LEU A 47 8.97 2.53 10.58
CA LEU A 47 8.24 2.97 11.77
C LEU A 47 7.54 4.31 11.57
N PHE A 48 8.15 5.29 10.88
CA PHE A 48 7.51 6.56 10.56
C PHE A 48 6.23 6.36 9.73
N TRP A 49 6.28 5.50 8.70
CA TRP A 49 5.13 5.23 7.85
C TRP A 49 4.00 4.55 8.62
N VAL A 50 4.33 3.58 9.49
CA VAL A 50 3.36 2.96 10.41
C VAL A 50 2.74 4.02 11.34
N MET A 51 3.54 4.91 11.91
CA MET A 51 3.03 5.99 12.77
C MET A 51 2.09 6.94 12.03
N MET A 52 2.39 7.25 10.76
CA MET A 52 1.51 8.07 9.92
C MET A 52 0.16 7.37 9.66
N ALA A 53 0.19 6.08 9.33
CA ALA A 53 -1.03 5.28 9.17
C ALA A 53 -1.85 5.23 10.47
N MET A 54 -1.20 5.05 11.61
CA MET A 54 -1.86 5.08 12.92
C MET A 54 -2.44 6.45 13.27
N ALA A 55 -1.76 7.54 12.91
CA ALA A 55 -2.29 8.90 13.08
C ALA A 55 -3.57 9.12 12.26
N PHE A 56 -3.60 8.64 11.02
CA PHE A 56 -4.80 8.68 10.19
C PHE A 56 -5.94 7.80 10.74
N ALA A 57 -5.61 6.59 11.23
CA ALA A 57 -6.59 5.74 11.90
C ALA A 57 -7.21 6.42 13.14
N GLY A 58 -6.40 7.15 13.92
CA GLY A 58 -6.87 7.96 15.03
C GLY A 58 -7.79 9.11 14.60
N PHE A 59 -7.48 9.77 13.49
CA PHE A 59 -8.35 10.78 12.89
C PHE A 59 -9.71 10.18 12.47
N LEU A 60 -9.70 9.01 11.81
CA LEU A 60 -10.92 8.28 11.45
C LEU A 60 -11.73 7.86 12.66
N TYR A 61 -11.09 7.44 13.75
CA TYR A 61 -11.76 7.05 14.98
C TYR A 61 -12.58 8.21 15.58
N VAL A 62 -12.02 9.42 15.55
CA VAL A 62 -12.68 10.62 16.10
C VAL A 62 -13.80 11.13 15.19
N HIS A 63 -13.63 11.10 13.86
CA HIS A 63 -14.60 11.69 12.92
C HIS A 63 -15.68 10.71 12.41
N HIS A 64 -15.34 9.44 12.24
CA HIS A 64 -16.22 8.41 11.64
C HIS A 64 -16.52 7.23 12.58
N GLY A 65 -15.96 7.25 13.79
CA GLY A 65 -16.17 6.23 14.81
C GLY A 65 -15.29 4.99 14.66
N ALA A 66 -15.48 4.05 15.59
CA ALA A 66 -14.65 2.86 15.74
C ALA A 66 -14.76 1.86 14.59
N GLU A 67 -15.92 1.79 13.94
CA GLU A 67 -16.18 0.83 12.85
C GLU A 67 -15.32 1.16 11.62
N VAL A 68 -15.36 2.41 11.15
CA VAL A 68 -14.57 2.86 9.99
C VAL A 68 -13.06 2.82 10.29
N ALA A 69 -12.65 3.21 11.50
CA ALA A 69 -11.26 3.14 11.91
C ALA A 69 -10.72 1.70 11.95
N SER A 70 -11.53 0.74 12.43
CA SER A 70 -11.15 -0.67 12.45
C SER A 70 -11.10 -1.29 11.06
N LEU A 71 -12.01 -0.93 10.15
CA LEU A 71 -11.95 -1.29 8.73
C LEU A 71 -10.66 -0.79 8.07
N PHE A 72 -10.30 0.47 8.31
CA PHE A 72 -9.05 1.04 7.79
C PHE A 72 -7.83 0.30 8.35
N LEU A 73 -7.75 0.10 9.66
CA LEU A 73 -6.61 -0.56 10.30
C LEU A 73 -6.48 -2.02 9.86
N THR A 74 -7.61 -2.71 9.68
CA THR A 74 -7.65 -4.09 9.18
C THR A 74 -7.15 -4.14 7.73
N GLY A 75 -7.61 -3.23 6.87
CA GLY A 75 -7.14 -3.13 5.49
C GLY A 75 -5.65 -2.80 5.42
N TYR A 76 -5.18 -1.85 6.24
CA TYR A 76 -3.77 -1.48 6.34
C TYR A 76 -2.90 -2.69 6.75
N ALA A 77 -3.28 -3.39 7.82
CA ALA A 77 -2.55 -4.57 8.28
C ALA A 77 -2.54 -5.68 7.22
N LEU A 78 -3.65 -5.87 6.51
CA LEU A 78 -3.76 -6.86 5.44
C LEU A 78 -2.82 -6.54 4.27
N GLU A 79 -2.76 -5.28 3.83
CA GLU A 79 -1.83 -4.85 2.76
C GLU A 79 -0.36 -4.94 3.20
N GLU A 80 -0.03 -4.62 4.45
CA GLU A 80 1.33 -4.77 4.99
C GLU A 80 1.77 -6.24 5.01
N VAL A 81 0.92 -7.15 5.49
CA VAL A 81 1.22 -8.59 5.52
C VAL A 81 1.39 -9.15 4.10
N LEU A 82 0.52 -8.77 3.16
CA LEU A 82 0.65 -9.17 1.75
C LEU A 82 1.94 -8.66 1.12
N SER A 83 2.38 -7.44 1.46
CA SER A 83 3.64 -6.88 0.97
C SER A 83 4.85 -7.64 1.50
N VAL A 84 4.83 -8.05 2.77
CA VAL A 84 5.88 -8.87 3.38
C VAL A 84 5.94 -10.28 2.77
N ASP A 85 4.79 -10.92 2.55
CA ASP A 85 4.70 -12.24 1.92
C ASP A 85 5.35 -12.25 0.52
N ASN A 86 5.03 -11.24 -0.30
CA ASN A 86 5.64 -11.06 -1.63
C ASN A 86 7.17 -10.91 -1.58
N LEU A 87 7.71 -10.17 -0.59
CA LEU A 87 9.15 -10.02 -0.41
C LEU A 87 9.81 -11.35 -0.03
N PHE A 88 9.19 -12.15 0.83
CA PHE A 88 9.71 -13.47 1.20
C PHE A 88 9.79 -14.42 0.02
N VAL A 89 8.74 -14.48 -0.81
CA VAL A 89 8.73 -15.30 -2.03
C VAL A 89 9.88 -14.91 -2.96
N MET A 90 10.08 -13.61 -3.21
CA MET A 90 11.18 -13.14 -4.06
C MET A 90 12.56 -13.48 -3.46
N MET A 91 12.75 -13.32 -2.15
CA MET A 91 14.00 -13.67 -1.49
C MET A 91 14.30 -15.18 -1.56
N ALA A 92 13.30 -16.03 -1.39
CA ALA A 92 13.44 -17.48 -1.53
C ALA A 92 13.85 -17.88 -2.95
N ILE A 93 13.24 -17.26 -3.97
CA ILE A 93 13.61 -17.45 -5.38
C ILE A 93 15.07 -17.02 -5.61
N PHE A 94 15.49 -15.85 -5.12
CA PHE A 94 16.87 -15.39 -5.29
C PHE A 94 17.89 -16.29 -4.61
N ALA A 95 17.55 -16.83 -3.43
CA ALA A 95 18.39 -17.78 -2.72
C ALA A 95 18.54 -19.09 -3.51
N TRP A 96 17.46 -19.60 -4.11
CA TRP A 96 17.48 -20.82 -4.93
C TRP A 96 18.35 -20.68 -6.18
N PHE A 97 18.28 -19.52 -6.86
CA PHE A 97 19.07 -19.23 -8.05
C PHE A 97 20.49 -18.69 -7.76
N GLY A 98 20.87 -18.48 -6.49
CA GLY A 98 22.18 -17.97 -6.12
C GLY A 98 22.49 -16.57 -6.66
N VAL A 99 21.49 -15.68 -6.70
CA VAL A 99 21.63 -14.33 -7.30
C VAL A 99 22.61 -13.48 -6.48
N PRO A 100 23.71 -12.96 -7.08
CA PRO A 100 24.65 -12.08 -6.37
C PRO A 100 23.98 -10.81 -5.84
N ASP A 101 24.37 -10.36 -4.64
CA ASP A 101 23.74 -9.24 -3.92
C ASP A 101 23.68 -7.93 -4.72
N GLN A 102 24.70 -7.68 -5.55
CA GLN A 102 24.78 -6.51 -6.44
C GLN A 102 23.62 -6.42 -7.45
N TYR A 103 23.03 -7.56 -7.83
CA TYR A 103 21.90 -7.60 -8.77
C TYR A 103 20.54 -7.73 -8.06
N ARG A 104 20.52 -8.07 -6.76
CA ARG A 104 19.30 -8.34 -6.01
C ARG A 104 18.34 -7.16 -6.05
N HIS A 105 18.82 -5.93 -5.87
CA HIS A 105 17.97 -4.74 -5.90
C HIS A 105 17.32 -4.50 -7.28
N ARG A 106 18.09 -4.69 -8.36
CA ARG A 106 17.59 -4.51 -9.73
C ARG A 106 16.56 -5.58 -10.10
N VAL A 107 16.84 -6.84 -9.77
CA VAL A 107 15.91 -7.95 -10.05
C VAL A 107 14.65 -7.82 -9.19
N LEU A 108 14.77 -7.44 -7.92
CA LEU A 108 13.65 -7.14 -7.04
C LEU A 108 12.76 -6.04 -7.61
N TYR A 109 13.35 -4.95 -8.10
CA TYR A 109 12.60 -3.84 -8.71
C TYR A 109 11.77 -4.30 -9.92
N TRP A 110 12.35 -5.08 -10.83
CA TRP A 110 11.62 -5.65 -11.96
C TRP A 110 10.54 -6.65 -11.54
N GLY A 111 10.81 -7.44 -10.49
CA GLY A 111 9.84 -8.37 -9.90
C GLY A 111 8.63 -7.64 -9.32
N VAL A 112 8.85 -6.57 -8.55
CA VAL A 112 7.78 -5.73 -7.98
C VAL A 112 6.95 -5.08 -9.08
N ILE A 113 7.57 -4.53 -10.12
CA ILE A 113 6.84 -3.97 -11.27
C ILE A 113 5.97 -5.03 -11.93
N GLY A 114 6.53 -6.22 -12.20
CA GLY A 114 5.78 -7.33 -12.76
C GLY A 114 4.59 -7.73 -11.88
N ALA A 115 4.81 -7.86 -10.58
CA ALA A 115 3.77 -8.19 -9.61
C ALA A 115 2.65 -7.16 -9.59
N ILE A 116 2.97 -5.86 -9.62
CA ILE A 116 1.97 -4.77 -9.68
C ILE A 116 1.14 -4.86 -10.96
N VAL A 117 1.77 -5.14 -12.11
CA VAL A 117 1.06 -5.30 -13.39
C VAL A 117 0.13 -6.51 -13.36
N PHE A 118 0.61 -7.68 -12.93
CA PHE A 118 -0.23 -8.88 -12.81
C PHE A 118 -1.37 -8.68 -11.81
N ARG A 119 -1.10 -8.02 -10.67
CA ARG A 119 -2.11 -7.64 -9.69
C ARG A 119 -3.19 -6.77 -10.33
N GLY A 120 -2.79 -5.74 -11.09
CA GLY A 120 -3.74 -4.88 -11.82
C GLY A 120 -4.61 -5.66 -12.81
N ILE A 121 -4.01 -6.58 -13.57
CA ILE A 121 -4.74 -7.45 -14.51
C ILE A 121 -5.74 -8.33 -13.77
N PHE A 122 -5.31 -9.03 -12.71
CA PHE A 122 -6.21 -9.90 -11.95
C PHE A 122 -7.32 -9.15 -11.22
N VAL A 123 -7.05 -7.93 -10.73
CA VAL A 123 -8.08 -7.07 -10.15
C VAL A 123 -9.09 -6.64 -11.22
N ALA A 124 -8.64 -6.24 -12.42
CA ALA A 124 -9.53 -5.86 -13.51
C ALA A 124 -10.39 -7.05 -13.98
N ILE A 125 -9.80 -8.23 -14.11
CA ILE A 125 -10.52 -9.46 -14.47
C ILE A 125 -11.49 -9.84 -13.34
N GLY A 126 -11.04 -9.87 -12.09
CA GLY A 126 -11.85 -10.25 -10.94
C GLY A 126 -13.05 -9.32 -10.73
N THR A 127 -12.86 -8.01 -10.86
CA THR A 127 -13.97 -7.03 -10.80
C THR A 127 -14.95 -7.20 -11.97
N SER A 128 -14.46 -7.53 -13.18
CA SER A 128 -15.30 -7.83 -14.33
C SER A 128 -16.09 -9.13 -14.16
N LEU A 129 -15.53 -10.15 -13.50
CA LEU A 129 -16.22 -11.40 -13.19
C LEU A 129 -17.27 -11.19 -12.10
N LEU A 130 -16.97 -10.40 -11.07
CA LEU A 130 -17.94 -10.07 -10.01
C LEU A 130 -19.10 -9.21 -10.55
N SER A 131 -18.85 -8.32 -11.50
CA SER A 131 -19.91 -7.54 -12.16
C SER A 131 -20.77 -8.36 -13.12
N LEU A 132 -20.30 -9.55 -13.53
CA LEU A 132 -21.08 -10.55 -14.26
C LEU A 132 -21.94 -11.44 -13.33
N GLY A 133 -21.65 -11.47 -12.03
CA GLY A 133 -22.42 -12.20 -11.01
C GLY A 133 -23.95 -11.98 -11.04
N PRO A 134 -24.48 -10.76 -11.27
CA PRO A 134 -25.92 -10.53 -11.39
C PRO A 134 -26.59 -11.28 -12.55
N TYR A 135 -25.83 -11.70 -13.57
CA TYR A 135 -26.38 -12.47 -14.70
C TYR A 135 -26.39 -13.98 -14.44
N VAL A 136 -25.61 -14.47 -13.47
CA VAL A 136 -25.51 -15.90 -13.13
C VAL A 136 -26.57 -16.30 -12.09
N GLU A 137 -27.02 -15.38 -11.23
CA GLU A 137 -28.13 -15.63 -10.29
C GLU A 137 -29.53 -15.60 -10.94
N VAL A 138 -29.62 -15.19 -12.20
CA VAL A 138 -30.89 -15.07 -12.96
C VAL A 138 -31.18 -16.32 -13.82
N VAL A 139 -30.26 -17.29 -13.88
CA VAL A 139 -30.45 -18.61 -14.54
C VAL A 139 -30.64 -19.72 -13.51
#